data_AF-A0A953I456-F1
#
_entry.id   AF-A0A953I456-F1
#
_cell.length_a   1.000
_cell.length_b   1.000
_cell.length_c   1.000
_cell.angle_alpha   90.00
_cell.angle_beta   90.00
_cell.angle_gamma   90.00
#
_symmetry.space_group_name_H-M   'P 1'
#
loop_
_entity.id
_entity.type
_entity.pdbx_description
1 polymer ?
#
loop_
_entity_poly.entity_id
_entity_poly.type
_entity_poly.pdbx_seq_one_letter_code
_entity_poly.pdbx_strand_id
1 'polypeptide(L)'
;MSERELRSLDLKEFLALVEADIRELDRRQLARHRLPSLPLRPVSCCGKRLGAFPPSARVRCPFCGTWIAPGEDPRPADPSAR
;
A
#
# COMPACT_ATOMS: atom_id res chain seq x y z
N MET A 1 -23.12 -3.62 21.58
CA MET A 1 -23.50 -2.60 22.56
C MET A 1 -24.59 -1.74 21.95
N SER A 2 -25.75 -1.72 22.57
CA SER A 2 -26.92 -0.94 22.19
C SER A 2 -26.92 0.42 22.89
N GLU A 3 -27.62 1.41 22.33
CA GLU A 3 -27.70 2.78 22.86
C GLU A 3 -28.28 2.84 24.30
N ARG A 4 -29.08 1.85 24.70
CA ARG A 4 -29.61 1.72 26.06
C ARG A 4 -28.56 1.30 27.08
N GLU A 5 -27.62 0.43 26.71
CA GLU A 5 -26.54 -0.05 27.60
C GLU A 5 -25.54 1.07 27.93
N LEU A 6 -25.40 2.06 27.04
CA LEU A 6 -24.55 3.23 27.25
C LEU A 6 -25.12 4.24 28.26
N ARG A 7 -26.45 4.27 28.44
CA ARG A 7 -27.14 5.21 29.35
C ARG A 7 -27.18 4.74 30.81
N SER A 8 -26.90 3.46 31.06
CA SER A 8 -26.88 2.85 32.39
C SER A 8 -25.48 2.77 33.02
N LEU A 9 -24.44 3.19 32.29
CA LEU A 9 -23.06 3.16 32.75
C LEU A 9 -22.76 4.39 33.62
N ASP A 10 -21.98 4.19 34.66
CA ASP A 10 -21.40 5.30 35.42
C ASP A 10 -20.50 6.14 34.50
N LEU A 11 -20.40 7.45 34.75
CA LEU A 11 -19.60 8.37 33.94
C LEU A 11 -18.16 7.88 33.80
N LYS A 12 -17.61 7.27 34.86
CA LYS A 12 -16.27 6.69 34.87
C LYS A 12 -16.15 5.51 33.89
N GLU A 13 -17.16 4.66 33.81
CA GLU A 13 -17.16 3.50 32.92
C GLU A 13 -17.33 3.92 31.46
N PHE A 14 -18.17 4.93 31.21
CA PHE A 14 -18.31 5.53 29.88
C PHE A 14 -16.99 6.15 29.40
N LEU A 15 -16.31 6.94 30.24
CA LEU A 15 -15.02 7.53 29.91
C LEU A 15 -13.96 6.46 29.62
N ALA A 16 -13.93 5.37 30.40
CA ALA A 16 -13.01 4.26 30.16
C ALA A 16 -13.23 3.57 28.81
N LEU A 17 -14.50 3.42 28.37
CA LEU A 17 -14.82 2.89 27.05
C LEU A 17 -14.35 3.82 25.93
N VAL A 18 -14.61 5.12 26.06
CA VAL A 18 -14.18 6.11 25.07
C VAL A 18 -12.64 6.14 24.95
N GLU A 19 -11.92 6.10 26.07
CA GLU A 19 -10.46 6.02 26.05
C GLU A 19 -9.94 4.74 25.38
N ALA A 20 -10.61 3.61 25.60
CA ALA A 20 -10.23 2.35 24.97
C ALA A 20 -10.41 2.41 23.44
N ASP A 21 -11.50 3.02 22.96
CA ASP A 21 -11.76 3.23 21.54
C ASP A 21 -10.74 4.15 20.88
N ILE A 22 -10.37 5.26 21.55
CA ILE A 22 -9.32 6.17 21.06
C ILE A 22 -7.99 5.42 20.93
N ARG A 23 -7.58 4.66 21.96
CA ARG A 23 -6.35 3.87 21.92
C ARG A 23 -6.35 2.79 20.84
N GLU A 24 -7.51 2.23 20.52
CA GLU A 24 -7.66 1.27 19.42
C GLU A 24 -7.53 1.95 18.06
N LEU A 25 -8.12 3.13 17.88
CA LEU A 25 -7.96 3.94 16.66
C LEU A 25 -6.49 4.32 16.44
N ASP A 26 -5.80 4.79 17.48
CA ASP A 26 -4.38 5.12 17.41
C ASP A 26 -3.53 3.91 17.03
N ARG A 27 -3.79 2.73 17.62
CA ARG A 27 -3.10 1.48 17.27
C ARG A 27 -3.32 1.10 15.80
N ARG A 28 -4.54 1.23 15.29
CA ARG A 28 -4.85 0.95 13.87
C ARG A 28 -4.17 1.94 12.93
N GLN A 29 -4.12 3.21 13.29
CA GLN A 29 -3.44 4.23 12.51
C GLN A 29 -1.93 3.98 12.48
N LEU A 30 -1.33 3.67 13.63
CA LEU A 30 0.08 3.29 13.74
C LEU A 30 0.39 2.04 12.90
N ALA A 31 -0.48 1.02 12.91
CA ALA A 31 -0.34 -0.18 12.10
C ALA A 31 -0.39 0.14 10.59
N ARG A 32 -1.29 1.04 10.17
CA ARG A 32 -1.36 1.51 8.77
C ARG A 32 -0.09 2.26 8.34
N HIS A 33 0.48 3.10 9.21
CA HIS A 33 1.75 3.78 8.93
C HIS A 33 2.97 2.85 8.99
N ARG A 34 2.89 1.76 9.76
CA ARG A 34 3.92 0.72 9.84
C ARG A 34 3.87 -0.29 8.70
N LEU A 35 2.82 -0.29 7.87
CA LEU A 35 2.86 -1.09 6.64
C LEU A 35 4.00 -0.54 5.79
N PRO A 36 5.06 -1.31 5.53
CA PRO A 36 6.11 -0.87 4.62
C PRO A 36 5.42 -0.56 3.29
N SER A 37 5.65 0.64 2.77
CA SER A 37 5.27 0.95 1.40
C SER A 37 5.82 -0.19 0.53
N LEU A 38 4.92 -0.87 -0.20
CA LEU A 38 5.33 -1.94 -1.11
C LEU A 38 6.48 -1.41 -1.97
N PRO A 39 7.60 -2.14 -2.10
CA PRO A 39 8.80 -1.59 -2.72
C PRO A 39 8.51 -1.29 -4.19
N LEU A 40 8.28 -0.02 -4.52
CA LEU A 40 7.98 0.40 -5.89
C LEU A 40 9.26 0.43 -6.71
N ARG A 41 9.25 -0.23 -7.87
CA ARG A 41 10.36 -0.20 -8.84
C ARG A 41 10.06 0.83 -9.94
N PRO A 42 11.03 1.70 -10.29
CA PRO A 42 10.85 2.64 -11.39
C PRO A 42 10.77 1.90 -12.72
N VAL A 43 9.85 2.32 -13.59
CA VAL A 43 9.60 1.71 -14.90
C VAL A 43 9.79 2.74 -16.01
N SER A 44 10.51 2.35 -17.05
CA SER A 44 10.66 3.10 -18.30
C SER A 44 10.44 2.20 -19.53
N CYS A 45 9.79 2.72 -20.57
CA CYS A 45 9.79 2.15 -21.94
C CYS A 45 10.10 3.27 -22.92
N CYS A 46 10.69 2.94 -24.07
CA CYS A 46 10.82 3.83 -25.23
C CYS A 46 11.35 5.24 -24.88
N GLY A 47 12.34 5.30 -23.98
CA GLY A 47 12.95 6.56 -23.51
C GLY A 47 12.08 7.41 -22.57
N LYS A 48 10.90 6.93 -22.16
CA LYS A 48 9.96 7.64 -21.28
C LYS A 48 9.85 6.95 -19.91
N ARG A 49 9.79 7.74 -18.84
CA ARG A 49 9.47 7.27 -17.48
C ARG A 49 7.96 7.09 -17.36
N LEU A 50 7.53 5.90 -16.92
CA LEU A 50 6.11 5.57 -16.73
C LEU A 50 5.64 5.73 -15.28
N GLY A 51 6.58 5.74 -14.32
CA GLY A 51 6.28 5.85 -12.89
C GLY A 51 7.01 4.77 -12.09
N ALA A 52 6.53 4.52 -10.87
CA ALA A 52 7.03 3.44 -10.01
C ALA A 52 5.88 2.49 -9.65
N PHE A 53 6.11 1.20 -9.82
CA PHE A 53 5.07 0.17 -9.71
C PHE A 53 5.52 -0.98 -8.81
N PRO A 54 4.59 -1.71 -8.17
CA PRO A 54 4.93 -2.91 -7.41
C PRO A 54 5.64 -3.95 -8.30
N PRO A 55 6.56 -4.77 -7.76
CA PRO A 55 7.28 -5.79 -8.53
C PRO A 55 6.35 -6.83 -9.16
N SER A 56 5.20 -7.10 -8.52
CA SER A 56 4.17 -8.01 -8.99
C SER A 56 3.24 -7.45 -10.07
N ALA A 57 3.34 -6.15 -10.38
CA ALA A 57 2.47 -5.53 -11.37
C ALA A 57 2.89 -5.91 -12.81
N ARG A 58 1.91 -5.94 -13.73
CA ARG A 58 2.17 -5.92 -15.18
C ARG A 58 1.75 -4.57 -15.74
N VAL A 59 2.69 -3.83 -16.30
CA VAL A 59 2.47 -2.48 -16.81
C VAL A 59 2.51 -2.51 -18.33
N ARG A 60 1.48 -2.00 -19.00
CA ARG A 60 1.50 -1.80 -20.45
C ARG A 60 1.93 -0.37 -20.74
N CYS A 61 2.96 -0.19 -21.55
CA CYS A 61 3.37 1.15 -21.95
C CYS A 61 2.32 1.77 -22.87
N PRO A 62 1.83 3.00 -22.57
CA PRO A 62 0.82 3.66 -23.40
C PRO A 62 1.36 4.17 -24.75
N PHE A 63 2.69 4.21 -24.91
CA PHE A 63 3.33 4.72 -26.12
C PHE A 63 3.76 3.60 -27.08
N CYS A 64 4.50 2.62 -26.54
CA CYS A 64 5.10 1.52 -27.30
C CYS A 64 4.20 0.26 -27.31
N GLY A 65 3.19 0.19 -26.44
CA GLY A 65 2.30 -0.97 -26.28
C GLY A 65 2.93 -2.17 -25.55
N THR A 66 4.23 -2.15 -25.28
CA THR A 66 5.00 -3.23 -24.64
C THR A 66 4.56 -3.47 -23.19
N TRP A 67 4.49 -4.75 -22.82
CA TRP A 67 4.28 -5.19 -21.44
C TRP A 67 5.59 -5.24 -20.67
N ILE A 68 5.58 -4.74 -19.43
CA ILE A 68 6.74 -4.61 -18.57
C ILE A 68 6.41 -5.22 -17.22
N ALA A 69 7.32 -6.06 -16.71
CA ALA A 69 7.29 -6.62 -15.38
C ALA A 69 8.37 -5.93 -14.52
N PRO A 70 8.02 -5.00 -13.60
CA PRO A 70 9.00 -4.22 -12.84
C PRO A 70 9.86 -5.07 -11.89
N GLY A 71 9.38 -6.27 -11.54
CA GLY A 71 10.07 -7.24 -10.70
C GLY A 71 11.00 -8.20 -11.44
N GLU A 72 10.98 -8.22 -12.77
CA GLU A 72 11.94 -8.99 -13.56
C GLU A 72 13.17 -8.11 -13.84
N ASP A 73 14.36 -8.58 -13.45
CA ASP A 73 15.59 -7.89 -13.84
C ASP A 73 15.68 -7.89 -15.37
N PRO A 74 16.07 -6.77 -16.01
CA PRO A 74 16.29 -6.74 -17.44
C PRO A 74 17.40 -7.73 -17.74
N ARG A 75 17.04 -8.88 -18.32
CA ARG A 75 18.03 -9.79 -18.89
C ARG A 75 18.88 -8.96 -19.86
N PRO A 76 20.22 -9.00 -19.77
CA PRO A 76 21.05 -8.35 -20.77
C PRO A 76 20.62 -8.92 -22.12
N ALA A 77 20.25 -8.03 -23.05
CA ALA A 77 20.06 -8.42 -24.44
C ALA A 77 21.40 -8.99 -24.90
N ASP A 78 21.42 -10.29 -25.18
CA ASP A 78 22.60 -10.98 -25.70
C ASP A 78 23.01 -10.28 -27.02
N PRO A 79 24.18 -9.62 -27.08
CA PRO A 79 24.60 -8.94 -28.30
C PRO A 79 25.10 -9.92 -29.37
N SER A 80 25.06 -11.23 -29.13
CA SER A 80 25.69 -12.26 -30.00
C SER A 80 24.77 -12.86 -31.07
N ALA A 81 23.90 -12.04 -31.68
CA ALA A 81 23.13 -12.44 -32.86
C ALA A 81 23.16 -11.36 -33.94
N ARG A 82 24.35 -11.05 -34.46
CA ARG A 82 24.58 -10.65 -35.86
C ARG A 82 26.06 -10.60 -36.22
#